data_AF-A0A4Y7SPY0-F1
#
_entry.id   AF-A0A4Y7SPY0-F1
#
_cell.length_a   1.000
_cell.length_b   1.000
_cell.length_c   1.000
_cell.angle_alpha   90.00
_cell.angle_beta   90.00
_cell.angle_gamma   90.00
#
_symmetry.space_group_name_H-M   'P 1'
#
loop_
_entity.id
_entity.type
_entity.pdbx_description
1 polymer ?
#
loop_
_entity_poly.entity_id
_entity_poly.type
_entity_poly.pdbx_seq_one_letter_code
_entity_poly.pdbx_strand_id
1 'polypeptide(L)'
;MASSSSATYTLLQYGDDPFKHSFADPQGNVAFTINEVMRDPNKIIRLIREEPWATAHSSYIMGPDKSYFFFGAEERPGYVVYGNSQIKISMEFFLRPGKKEGSTSRYFRTQTGLHFKWKIISTHKMECQDDKHRRLAVWEVSPPDEENFGRLVLVHASLSMVTEILTSLTLNRMAQALGW
;
A
#
# COMPACT_ATOMS: atom_id res chain seq x y z
N MET A 1 18.23 -25.71 -14.27
CA MET A 1 18.01 -24.26 -14.16
C MET A 1 17.61 -23.95 -12.73
N ALA A 2 18.51 -23.39 -11.93
CA ALA A 2 18.21 -23.04 -10.55
C ALA A 2 17.26 -21.84 -10.55
N SER A 3 16.06 -22.02 -9.99
CA SER A 3 15.15 -20.93 -9.65
C SER A 3 15.88 -20.00 -8.69
N SER A 4 16.34 -18.83 -9.15
CA SER A 4 16.83 -17.80 -8.24
C SER A 4 15.67 -17.41 -7.32
N SER A 5 15.76 -17.77 -6.05
CA SER A 5 14.81 -17.30 -5.04
C SER A 5 14.88 -15.77 -5.05
N SER A 6 13.83 -15.13 -5.56
CA SER A 6 13.73 -13.67 -5.51
C SER A 6 13.78 -13.26 -4.05
N ALA A 7 14.75 -12.41 -3.67
CA ALA A 7 14.86 -11.92 -2.31
C ALA A 7 13.51 -11.27 -1.89
N THR A 8 13.13 -11.46 -0.63
CA THR A 8 11.88 -10.91 -0.09
C THR A 8 12.15 -10.03 1.11
N TYR A 9 11.28 -9.05 1.33
CA TYR A 9 11.34 -8.09 2.43
C TYR A 9 10.05 -8.18 3.20
N THR A 10 10.16 -8.32 4.52
CA THR A 10 9.00 -8.42 5.41
C THR A 10 8.86 -7.10 6.17
N LEU A 11 7.64 -6.57 6.20
CA LEU A 11 7.25 -5.44 7.03
C LEU A 11 6.11 -5.87 7.95
N LEU A 12 6.25 -5.62 9.24
CA LEU A 12 5.28 -5.90 10.30
C LEU A 12 4.42 -4.66 10.54
N GLN A 13 3.11 -4.83 10.51
CA GLN A 13 2.14 -3.75 10.71
C GLN A 13 1.78 -3.61 12.19
N TYR A 14 1.88 -2.40 12.72
CA TYR A 14 1.46 -2.07 14.08
C TYR A 14 0.27 -1.10 14.05
N GLY A 15 -0.83 -1.51 14.69
CA GLY A 15 -2.13 -0.83 14.62
C GLY A 15 -3.04 -1.43 13.54
N ASP A 16 -4.33 -1.54 13.84
CA ASP A 16 -5.36 -2.10 12.95
C ASP A 16 -6.09 -1.02 12.15
N ASP A 17 -6.19 0.20 12.68
CA ASP A 17 -6.81 1.36 12.05
C ASP A 17 -6.17 1.68 10.68
N PRO A 18 -6.91 1.57 9.55
CA PRO A 18 -6.37 1.88 8.23
C PRO A 18 -6.01 3.35 8.04
N PHE A 19 -6.47 4.26 8.91
CA PHE A 19 -6.14 5.69 8.89
C PHE A 19 -4.93 6.03 9.79
N LYS A 20 -4.54 5.13 10.70
CA LYS A 20 -3.44 5.33 11.64
C LYS A 20 -2.74 4.02 12.03
N HIS A 21 -1.63 3.73 11.37
CA HIS A 21 -0.78 2.57 11.66
C HIS A 21 0.63 2.79 11.13
N SER A 22 1.55 1.89 11.45
CA SER A 22 2.90 1.89 10.90
C SER A 22 3.31 0.51 10.41
N PHE A 23 4.37 0.48 9.61
CA PHE A 23 5.05 -0.72 9.18
C PHE A 23 6.51 -0.63 9.61
N ALA A 24 7.06 -1.66 10.25
CA ALA A 24 8.47 -1.76 10.59
C ALA A 24 9.09 -3.04 10.04
N ASP A 25 10.39 -3.06 9.79
CA ASP A 25 11.11 -4.29 9.48
C ASP A 25 11.27 -5.19 10.73
N PRO A 26 11.73 -6.45 10.59
CA PRO A 26 11.93 -7.34 11.74
C PRO A 26 13.02 -6.88 12.71
N GLN A 27 13.82 -5.86 12.34
CA GLN A 27 14.82 -5.23 13.21
C GLN A 27 14.23 -4.06 14.00
N GLY A 28 12.95 -3.75 13.82
CA GLY A 28 12.25 -2.67 14.50
C GLY A 28 12.44 -1.30 13.84
N ASN A 29 13.08 -1.21 12.67
CA ASN A 29 13.17 0.06 11.95
C ASN A 29 11.84 0.34 11.29
N VAL A 30 11.20 1.45 11.67
CA VAL A 30 9.97 1.90 11.03
C VAL A 30 10.28 2.19 9.55
N ALA A 31 9.54 1.53 8.67
CA ALA A 31 9.63 1.68 7.22
C ALA A 31 8.60 2.66 6.69
N PHE A 32 7.37 2.61 7.22
CA PHE A 32 6.29 3.51 6.83
C PHE A 32 5.40 3.90 7.99
N THR A 33 4.88 5.13 7.94
CA THR A 33 3.88 5.65 8.88
C THR A 33 2.67 6.17 8.11
N ILE A 34 1.47 5.80 8.55
CA ILE A 34 0.19 6.28 8.05
C ILE A 34 -0.47 7.07 9.18
N ASN A 35 -0.82 8.33 8.95
CA ASN A 35 -1.44 9.18 9.96
C ASN A 35 -2.32 10.30 9.37
N GLU A 36 -3.34 10.73 10.12
CA GLU A 36 -4.06 11.98 9.83
C GLU A 36 -3.11 13.17 10.02
N VAL A 37 -3.07 14.08 9.03
CA VAL A 37 -2.25 15.29 9.09
C VAL A 37 -3.09 16.55 9.32
N MET A 38 -4.32 16.57 8.81
CA MET A 38 -5.22 17.74 8.89
C MET A 38 -6.65 17.31 8.58
N ARG A 39 -7.62 18.07 9.09
CA ARG A 39 -9.03 17.99 8.71
C ARG A 39 -9.60 19.38 8.58
N ASP A 40 -9.69 19.89 7.35
CA ASP A 40 -10.32 21.19 7.06
C ASP A 40 -10.66 21.35 5.56
N PRO A 41 -11.94 21.31 5.14
CA PRO A 41 -13.08 20.72 5.85
C PRO A 41 -13.01 19.18 5.88
N ASN A 42 -12.23 18.57 4.98
CA ASN A 42 -12.15 17.13 4.81
C ASN A 42 -10.86 16.55 5.39
N LYS A 43 -10.90 15.25 5.73
CA LYS A 43 -9.77 14.48 6.24
C LYS A 43 -8.64 14.43 5.21
N ILE A 44 -7.40 14.63 5.66
CA ILE A 44 -6.18 14.39 4.90
C ILE A 44 -5.35 13.37 5.66
N ILE A 45 -5.12 12.21 5.03
CA ILE A 45 -4.18 11.20 5.55
C ILE A 45 -2.86 11.31 4.78
N ARG A 46 -1.75 11.07 5.47
CA ARG A 46 -0.42 10.95 4.87
C ARG A 46 0.11 9.56 5.11
N LEU A 47 0.68 8.97 4.07
CA LEU A 47 1.62 7.86 4.15
C LEU A 47 3.02 8.40 3.90
N ILE A 48 3.96 8.08 4.76
CA ILE A 48 5.38 8.47 4.63
C ILE A 48 6.26 7.23 4.72
N ARG A 49 7.29 7.18 3.87
CA ARG A 49 8.40 6.23 3.91
C ARG A 49 9.49 6.85 4.77
N GLU A 50 9.82 6.20 5.86
CA GLU A 50 10.76 6.74 6.84
C GLU A 50 12.21 6.63 6.34
N GLU A 51 12.99 7.68 6.61
CA GLU A 51 14.35 7.86 6.09
C GLU A 51 15.34 6.76 6.54
N PRO A 52 15.36 6.29 7.81
CA PRO A 52 16.30 5.26 8.23
C PRO A 52 16.16 3.96 7.41
N TRP A 53 14.92 3.51 7.20
CA TRP A 53 14.66 2.32 6.40
C TRP A 53 14.93 2.54 4.91
N ALA A 54 14.56 3.72 4.38
CA ALA A 54 14.80 4.06 2.99
C ALA A 54 16.30 4.09 2.64
N THR A 55 17.13 4.62 3.54
CA THR A 55 18.59 4.73 3.35
C THR A 55 19.25 3.36 3.22
N ALA A 56 18.83 2.40 4.07
CA ALA A 56 19.31 1.02 4.02
C ALA A 56 18.99 0.29 2.70
N HIS A 57 18.02 0.79 1.92
CA HIS A 57 17.54 0.20 0.68
C HIS A 57 17.63 1.16 -0.52
N SER A 58 18.44 2.20 -0.40
CA SER A 58 18.52 3.34 -1.33
C SER A 58 18.86 2.96 -2.77
N SER A 59 19.58 1.85 -3.00
CA SER A 59 19.91 1.38 -4.34
C SER A 59 18.72 0.86 -5.15
N TYR A 60 17.60 0.52 -4.49
CA TYR A 60 16.46 -0.15 -5.12
C TYR A 60 15.16 0.64 -5.00
N ILE A 61 15.05 1.44 -3.95
CA ILE A 61 13.89 2.26 -3.71
C ILE A 61 13.91 3.44 -4.68
N MET A 62 12.82 3.57 -5.44
CA MET A 62 12.57 4.69 -6.32
C MET A 62 11.22 5.35 -5.98
N GLY A 63 10.94 6.46 -6.66
CA GLY A 63 9.67 7.14 -6.53
C GLY A 63 9.49 7.92 -5.22
N PRO A 64 8.27 8.42 -4.98
CA PRO A 64 7.99 9.37 -3.91
C PRO A 64 8.23 8.76 -2.53
N ASP A 65 8.69 9.59 -1.60
CA ASP A 65 8.83 9.30 -0.18
C ASP A 65 7.48 9.31 0.56
N LYS A 66 6.51 10.08 0.06
CA LYS A 66 5.20 10.25 0.70
C LYS A 66 4.05 10.25 -0.29
N SER A 67 2.87 9.89 0.20
CA SER A 67 1.60 10.10 -0.50
C SER A 67 0.57 10.71 0.46
N TYR A 68 -0.33 11.50 -0.12
CA TYR A 68 -1.39 12.19 0.60
C TYR A 68 -2.74 11.75 0.03
N PHE A 69 -3.66 11.40 0.91
CA PHE A 69 -5.01 10.99 0.61
C PHE A 69 -5.95 12.12 1.01
N PHE A 70 -6.44 12.86 0.03
CA PHE A 70 -7.41 13.95 0.24
C PHE A 70 -8.81 13.37 0.09
N PHE A 71 -9.54 13.28 1.19
CA PHE A 71 -10.91 12.76 1.19
C PHE A 71 -11.90 13.81 0.70
N GLY A 72 -13.02 13.33 0.16
CA GLY A 72 -14.22 14.14 -0.07
C GLY A 72 -15.02 14.34 1.22
N ALA A 73 -16.16 15.01 1.09
CA ALA A 73 -17.14 15.14 2.17
C ALA A 73 -17.58 13.75 2.66
N GLU A 74 -17.88 13.63 3.95
CA GLU A 74 -18.33 12.37 4.58
C GLU A 74 -17.36 11.21 4.37
N GLU A 75 -16.07 11.49 4.23
CA GLU A 75 -15.06 10.47 3.95
C GLU A 75 -15.39 9.68 2.68
N ARG A 76 -15.85 10.37 1.63
CA ARG A 76 -15.95 9.78 0.28
C ARG A 76 -14.58 9.75 -0.42
N PRO A 77 -14.40 8.89 -1.42
CA PRO A 77 -13.19 8.89 -2.24
C PRO A 77 -12.94 10.28 -2.85
N GLY A 78 -11.74 10.81 -2.66
CA GLY A 78 -11.27 12.03 -3.30
C GLY A 78 -10.09 11.73 -4.22
N TYR A 79 -8.90 12.24 -3.88
CA TYR A 79 -7.72 12.04 -4.71
C TYR A 79 -6.44 11.78 -3.89
N VAL A 80 -5.47 11.16 -4.54
CA VAL A 80 -4.12 10.91 -4.05
C VAL A 80 -3.15 11.86 -4.73
N VAL A 81 -2.20 12.39 -3.96
CA VAL A 81 -1.02 13.13 -4.46
C VAL A 81 0.24 12.46 -3.93
N TYR A 82 1.25 12.32 -4.79
CA TYR A 82 2.55 11.79 -4.42
C TYR A 82 3.59 12.90 -4.24
N GLY A 83 4.35 12.86 -3.16
CA GLY A 83 5.42 13.82 -2.89
C GLY A 83 4.88 15.26 -2.88
N ASN A 84 5.54 16.12 -3.66
CA ASN A 84 5.13 17.50 -3.91
C ASN A 84 4.53 17.67 -5.33
N SER A 85 4.06 16.58 -5.95
CA SER A 85 3.47 16.63 -7.29
C SER A 85 2.16 17.42 -7.30
N GLN A 86 1.86 18.05 -8.45
CA GLN A 86 0.55 18.70 -8.69
C GLN A 86 -0.46 17.73 -9.32
N ILE A 87 -0.03 16.51 -9.66
CA ILE A 87 -0.89 15.50 -10.28
C ILE A 87 -1.82 14.91 -9.22
N LYS A 88 -3.12 15.17 -9.37
CA LYS A 88 -4.19 14.60 -8.54
C LYS A 88 -4.70 13.32 -9.21
N ILE A 89 -4.56 12.18 -8.55
CA ILE A 89 -5.02 10.88 -9.05
C ILE A 89 -6.30 10.53 -8.28
N SER A 90 -7.44 10.36 -8.96
CA SER A 90 -8.68 9.94 -8.29
C SER A 90 -8.45 8.67 -7.46
N MET A 91 -8.96 8.62 -6.23
CA MET A 91 -8.88 7.42 -5.39
C MET A 91 -9.57 6.22 -6.06
N GLU A 92 -10.65 6.47 -6.80
CA GLU A 92 -11.36 5.43 -7.57
C GLU A 92 -10.43 4.72 -8.56
N PHE A 93 -9.38 5.40 -9.05
CA PHE A 93 -8.40 4.81 -9.97
C PHE A 93 -7.71 3.57 -9.38
N PHE A 94 -7.48 3.55 -8.07
CA PHE A 94 -6.87 2.45 -7.34
C PHE A 94 -7.88 1.40 -6.86
N LEU A 95 -9.16 1.77 -6.86
CA LEU A 95 -10.28 0.94 -6.39
C LEU A 95 -11.08 0.33 -7.55
N ARG A 96 -10.60 0.46 -8.80
CA ARG A 96 -11.30 -0.05 -9.98
C ARG A 96 -11.53 -1.56 -9.85
N PRO A 97 -12.78 -2.04 -9.87
CA PRO A 97 -13.07 -3.45 -9.83
C PRO A 97 -12.55 -4.15 -11.08
N GLY A 98 -12.37 -5.48 -10.98
CA GLY A 98 -11.98 -6.26 -12.14
C GLY A 98 -13.04 -6.32 -13.23
N LYS A 99 -12.59 -6.66 -14.44
CA LYS A 99 -13.46 -6.72 -15.64
C LYS A 99 -14.52 -7.82 -15.59
N LYS A 100 -14.40 -8.77 -14.67
CA LYS A 100 -15.35 -9.89 -14.51
C LYS A 100 -16.29 -9.58 -13.36
N GLU A 101 -17.56 -9.88 -13.56
CA GLU A 101 -18.56 -9.85 -12.50
C GLU A 101 -18.12 -10.71 -11.31
N GLY A 102 -18.29 -10.22 -10.09
CA GLY A 102 -17.80 -10.87 -8.87
C GLY A 102 -16.27 -10.85 -8.68
N SER A 103 -15.51 -10.11 -9.50
CA SER A 103 -14.06 -10.03 -9.33
C SER A 103 -13.69 -9.35 -8.00
N THR A 104 -12.94 -10.07 -7.19
CA THR A 104 -12.32 -9.54 -5.96
C THR A 104 -11.03 -8.78 -6.24
N SER A 105 -10.72 -8.49 -7.50
CA SER A 105 -9.51 -7.75 -7.88
C SER A 105 -9.77 -6.24 -7.90
N ARG A 106 -8.74 -5.48 -7.52
CA ARG A 106 -8.70 -4.01 -7.55
C ARG A 106 -7.47 -3.58 -8.32
N TYR A 107 -7.67 -2.89 -9.44
CA TYR A 107 -6.62 -2.57 -10.40
C TYR A 107 -6.08 -1.17 -10.15
N PHE A 108 -4.77 -1.01 -10.28
CA PHE A 108 -4.11 0.30 -10.22
C PHE A 108 -2.96 0.37 -11.24
N ARG A 109 -2.47 1.59 -11.48
CA ARG A 109 -1.31 1.86 -12.33
C ARG A 109 -0.34 2.72 -11.55
N THR A 110 0.95 2.47 -11.71
CA THR A 110 1.99 3.35 -11.15
C THR A 110 2.15 4.61 -11.98
N GLN A 111 2.88 5.59 -11.43
CA GLN A 111 3.31 6.81 -12.10
C GLN A 111 4.15 6.51 -13.36
N THR A 112 4.90 5.41 -13.37
CA THR A 112 5.67 4.93 -14.53
C THR A 112 4.80 4.24 -15.59
N GLY A 113 3.51 4.08 -15.32
CA GLY A 113 2.56 3.50 -16.24
C GLY A 113 2.48 1.97 -16.22
N LEU A 114 3.12 1.31 -15.25
CA LEU A 114 3.01 -0.14 -15.04
C LEU A 114 1.67 -0.47 -14.40
N HIS A 115 1.11 -1.62 -14.76
CA HIS A 115 -0.21 -2.05 -14.33
C HIS A 115 -0.11 -3.19 -13.32
N PHE A 116 -0.91 -3.06 -12.25
CA PHE A 116 -0.95 -4.00 -11.14
C PHE A 116 -2.38 -4.20 -10.67
N LYS A 117 -2.57 -5.24 -9.87
CA LYS A 117 -3.83 -5.48 -9.17
C LYS A 117 -3.59 -6.06 -7.78
N TRP A 118 -4.44 -5.68 -6.85
CA TRP A 118 -4.64 -6.41 -5.61
C TRP A 118 -5.76 -7.43 -5.81
N LYS A 119 -5.46 -8.72 -5.60
CA LYS A 119 -6.47 -9.76 -5.47
C LYS A 119 -6.85 -9.89 -4.00
N ILE A 120 -8.08 -9.52 -3.67
CA ILE A 120 -8.64 -9.69 -2.32
C ILE A 120 -9.02 -11.17 -2.16
N ILE A 121 -8.27 -11.91 -1.34
CA ILE A 121 -8.49 -13.34 -1.09
C ILE A 121 -9.51 -13.51 0.04
N SER A 122 -9.37 -12.70 1.09
CA SER A 122 -10.30 -12.60 2.21
C SER A 122 -10.21 -11.20 2.83
N THR A 123 -11.02 -10.92 3.85
CA THR A 123 -10.88 -9.72 4.69
C THR A 123 -9.51 -9.63 5.37
N HIS A 124 -8.82 -10.76 5.51
CA HIS A 124 -7.55 -10.89 6.21
C HIS A 124 -6.36 -11.13 5.26
N LYS A 125 -6.55 -11.13 3.94
CA LYS A 125 -5.47 -11.42 2.99
C LYS A 125 -5.67 -10.80 1.61
N MET A 126 -4.63 -10.13 1.13
CA MET A 126 -4.56 -9.53 -0.21
C MET A 126 -3.23 -9.83 -0.89
N GLU A 127 -3.25 -10.08 -2.20
CA GLU A 127 -2.05 -10.33 -3.01
C GLU A 127 -1.92 -9.32 -4.14
N CYS A 128 -0.78 -8.63 -4.22
CA CYS A 128 -0.46 -7.74 -5.33
C CYS A 128 0.21 -8.53 -6.45
N GLN A 129 -0.28 -8.37 -7.67
CA GLN A 129 0.21 -9.04 -8.87
C GLN A 129 0.40 -8.05 -10.01
N ASP A 130 1.38 -8.32 -10.88
CA ASP A 130 1.51 -7.64 -12.16
C ASP A 130 0.58 -8.22 -13.25
N ASP A 131 0.58 -7.61 -14.43
CA ASP A 131 -0.19 -8.08 -15.59
C ASP A 131 0.17 -9.51 -16.03
N LYS A 132 1.38 -9.97 -15.72
CA LYS A 132 1.85 -11.34 -15.99
C LYS A 132 1.52 -12.30 -14.83
N HIS A 133 0.68 -11.88 -13.89
CA HIS A 133 0.29 -12.63 -12.70
C HIS A 133 1.43 -12.99 -11.76
N ARG A 134 2.58 -12.32 -11.86
CA ARG A 134 3.69 -12.49 -10.92
C ARG A 134 3.35 -11.76 -9.64
N ARG A 135 3.49 -12.46 -8.52
CA ARG A 135 3.23 -11.92 -7.19
C ARG A 135 4.33 -10.93 -6.81
N LEU A 136 3.94 -9.74 -6.39
CA LEU A 136 4.84 -8.67 -5.97
C LEU A 136 4.76 -8.40 -4.47
N ALA A 137 3.57 -8.55 -3.89
CA ALA A 137 3.38 -8.33 -2.46
C ALA A 137 2.26 -9.22 -1.93
N VAL A 138 2.32 -9.56 -0.64
CA VAL A 138 1.25 -10.22 0.10
C VAL A 138 1.05 -9.48 1.40
N TRP A 139 -0.16 -8.98 1.64
CA TRP A 139 -0.56 -8.50 2.95
C TRP A 139 -1.50 -9.52 3.59
N GLU A 140 -1.27 -9.85 4.86
CA GLU A 140 -2.15 -10.68 5.64
C GLU A 140 -2.22 -10.22 7.11
N VAL A 141 -3.38 -10.42 7.73
CA VAL A 141 -3.55 -10.22 9.17
C VAL A 141 -2.84 -11.34 9.91
N SER A 142 -2.12 -10.98 10.96
CA SER A 142 -1.35 -11.91 11.75
C SER A 142 -2.26 -12.71 12.70
N PRO A 143 -1.83 -13.91 13.10
CA PRO A 143 -2.47 -14.65 14.18
C PRO A 143 -2.57 -13.81 15.48
N PRO A 144 -3.58 -14.03 16.34
CA PRO A 144 -3.76 -13.26 17.58
C PRO A 144 -2.63 -13.36 18.60
N ASP A 145 -1.73 -14.34 18.44
CA ASP A 145 -0.55 -14.57 19.29
C ASP A 145 0.69 -13.78 18.84
N GLU A 146 0.66 -13.14 17.67
CA GLU A 146 1.70 -12.21 17.24
C GLU A 146 1.46 -10.79 17.77
N GLU A 147 2.53 -10.05 18.07
CA GLU A 147 2.45 -8.67 18.57
C GLU A 147 2.00 -7.69 17.46
N ASN A 148 2.40 -7.95 16.22
CA ASN A 148 2.00 -7.16 15.06
C ASN A 148 0.59 -7.54 14.59
N PHE A 149 -0.19 -6.56 14.15
CA PHE A 149 -1.54 -6.79 13.62
C PHE A 149 -1.53 -7.54 12.28
N GLY A 150 -0.53 -7.28 11.45
CA GLY A 150 -0.43 -7.88 10.13
C GLY A 150 0.99 -7.88 9.60
N ARG A 151 1.16 -8.49 8.44
CA ARG A 151 2.46 -8.62 7.77
C ARG A 151 2.31 -8.34 6.28
N LEU A 152 3.23 -7.54 5.75
CA LEU A 152 3.41 -7.29 4.32
C LEU A 152 4.73 -7.91 3.87
N VAL A 153 4.65 -8.89 2.97
CA VAL A 153 5.83 -9.50 2.33
C VAL A 153 5.95 -8.98 0.91
N LEU A 154 7.07 -8.34 0.59
CA LEU A 154 7.40 -7.74 -0.69
C LEU A 154 8.47 -8.57 -1.40
N VAL A 155 8.37 -8.74 -2.72
CA VAL A 155 9.48 -9.27 -3.51
C VAL A 155 10.45 -8.14 -3.87
N HIS A 156 11.73 -8.44 -4.02
CA HIS A 156 12.76 -7.43 -4.29
C HIS A 156 12.43 -6.51 -5.48
N ALA A 157 11.89 -7.08 -6.57
CA ALA A 157 11.51 -6.31 -7.76
C ALA A 157 10.45 -5.22 -7.48
N SER A 158 9.69 -5.35 -6.40
CA SER A 158 8.64 -4.40 -6.02
C SER A 158 9.16 -3.20 -5.22
N LEU A 159 10.42 -3.23 -4.75
CA LEU A 159 10.98 -2.14 -3.95
C LEU A 159 11.03 -0.79 -4.70
N SER A 160 11.24 -0.84 -6.02
CA SER A 160 11.23 0.34 -6.89
C SER A 160 9.93 1.14 -6.88
N MET A 161 8.83 0.51 -6.46
CA MET A 161 7.47 1.07 -6.46
C MET A 161 6.78 0.86 -5.10
N VAL A 162 7.56 0.64 -4.04
CA VAL A 162 7.05 0.25 -2.72
C VAL A 162 6.05 1.27 -2.16
N THR A 163 6.29 2.58 -2.34
CA THR A 163 5.37 3.62 -1.88
C THR A 163 4.03 3.54 -2.59
N GLU A 164 4.00 3.21 -3.88
CA GLU A 164 2.76 3.09 -4.66
C GLU A 164 2.00 1.79 -4.31
N ILE A 165 2.73 0.71 -4.03
CA ILE A 165 2.16 -0.54 -3.51
C ILE A 165 1.51 -0.30 -2.16
N LEU A 166 2.19 0.37 -1.21
CA LEU A 166 1.58 0.67 0.07
C LEU A 166 0.47 1.70 -0.04
N THR A 167 0.58 2.70 -0.91
CA THR A 167 -0.50 3.67 -1.16
C THR A 167 -1.77 2.97 -1.62
N SER A 168 -1.65 2.05 -2.58
CA SER A 168 -2.80 1.25 -3.05
C SER A 168 -3.29 0.27 -1.97
N LEU A 169 -2.42 -0.38 -1.19
CA LEU A 169 -2.82 -1.24 -0.08
C LEU A 169 -3.61 -0.48 0.98
N THR A 170 -3.09 0.66 1.44
CA THR A 170 -3.73 1.54 2.42
C THR A 170 -5.11 1.96 1.94
N LEU A 171 -5.23 2.36 0.67
CA LEU A 171 -6.52 2.76 0.10
C LEU A 171 -7.51 1.59 0.00
N ASN A 172 -7.04 0.38 -0.32
CA ASN A 172 -7.90 -0.82 -0.29
C ASN A 172 -8.39 -1.13 1.13
N ARG A 173 -7.55 -0.96 2.15
CA ARG A 173 -7.96 -1.16 3.55
C ARG A 173 -8.93 -0.09 4.03
N MET A 174 -8.73 1.17 3.65
CA MET A 174 -9.68 2.26 3.91
C MET A 174 -11.03 1.97 3.25
N ALA A 175 -11.03 1.53 1.99
CA ALA A 175 -12.25 1.14 1.28
C ALA A 175 -13.00 0.01 1.99
N GLN A 176 -12.30 -1.02 2.49
CA GLN A 176 -12.91 -2.08 3.28
C GLN A 176 -13.54 -1.57 4.59
N ALA A 177 -12.87 -0.66 5.30
CA ALA A 177 -13.38 -0.10 6.55
C ALA A 177 -14.56 0.86 6.35
N LEU A 178 -14.61 1.58 5.24
CA LEU A 178 -15.66 2.54 4.91
C LEU A 178 -16.81 1.95 4.08
N GLY A 179 -16.68 0.70 3.61
CA GLY A 179 -17.70 0.04 2.78
C GLY A 179 -17.82 0.60 1.36
N TRP A 180 -16.69 1.01 0.77
CA TRP A 180 -16.61 1.47 -0.62
C TRP A 180 -16.54 0.32 -1.65
#